data_AF-A0A9D9T5B7-F1
#
_entry.id   AF-A0A9D9T5B7-F1
#
_cell.length_a   1.000
_cell.length_b   1.000
_cell.length_c   1.000
_cell.angle_alpha   90.00
_cell.angle_beta   90.00
_cell.angle_gamma   90.00
#
_symmetry.space_group_name_H-M   'P 1'
#
loop_
_entity.id
_entity.type
_entity.pdbx_description
1 polymer ?
#
loop_
_entity_poly.entity_id
_entity_poly.type
_entity_poly.pdbx_seq_one_letter_code
_entity_poly.pdbx_strand_id
1 'polypeptide(L)'
;MRITLLCIGKTGKRFLEEGELEYMKRLSHYVSFDMHVLPDIKNAKSLNEAQIKQKEGSQFLEKIGGTDTVFLLDEGGKQFDSIGFSVFIQEQ
;
A
#
# COMPACT_ATOMS: atom_id res chain seq x y z
N MET A 1 -1.14 -14.01 10.43
CA MET A 1 -1.55 -12.77 9.75
C MET A 1 -0.63 -12.53 8.56
N ARG A 2 -1.17 -12.19 7.39
CA ARG A 2 -0.41 -11.74 6.22
C ARG A 2 -0.79 -10.30 5.95
N ILE A 3 0.20 -9.43 5.82
CA ILE A 3 -0.01 -8.00 5.52
C ILE A 3 0.62 -7.72 4.18
N THR A 4 -0.13 -7.06 3.31
CA THR A 4 0.36 -6.67 1.98
C THR A 4 0.20 -5.16 1.83
N LEU A 5 1.31 -4.46 1.61
CA LEU A 5 1.29 -3.07 1.20
C LEU A 5 1.22 -3.03 -0.33
N LEU A 6 0.07 -2.60 -0.84
CA LEU A 6 -0.14 -2.37 -2.27
C LEU A 6 -0.02 -0.86 -2.54
N CYS A 7 0.93 -0.47 -3.37
CA CYS A 7 1.17 0.94 -3.72
C CYS A 7 1.41 1.11 -5.22
N ILE A 8 1.31 2.33 -5.72
CA ILE A 8 1.58 2.66 -7.13
C ILE A 8 2.78 3.61 -7.22
N GLY A 9 3.60 3.40 -8.26
CA GLY A 9 4.79 4.19 -8.49
C GLY A 9 6.00 3.68 -7.69
N LYS A 10 7.17 3.73 -8.31
CA LYS A 10 8.41 3.23 -7.68
C LYS A 10 9.02 4.29 -6.77
N THR A 11 9.57 3.84 -5.64
CA THR A 11 10.42 4.67 -4.79
C THR A 11 11.62 5.16 -5.59
N GLY A 12 11.77 6.48 -5.74
CA GLY A 12 12.78 7.06 -6.63
C GLY A 12 14.10 7.42 -5.95
N LYS A 13 14.17 7.38 -4.62
CA LYS A 13 15.36 7.77 -3.85
C LYS A 13 15.94 6.56 -3.13
N ARG A 14 17.21 6.28 -3.40
CA ARG A 14 17.92 5.11 -2.86
C ARG A 14 17.85 4.97 -1.33
N PHE A 15 17.99 6.07 -0.58
CA PHE A 15 17.91 6.00 0.88
C PHE A 15 16.52 5.62 1.40
N LEU A 16 15.46 5.89 0.64
CA LEU A 16 14.10 5.46 0.99
C LEU A 16 13.93 3.97 0.70
N GLU A 17 14.43 3.49 -0.44
CA GLU A 17 14.44 2.05 -0.77
C GLU A 17 15.21 1.25 0.30
N GLU A 18 16.38 1.74 0.72
CA GLU A 18 17.17 1.12 1.79
C GLU A 18 16.43 1.12 3.13
N GLY A 19 15.74 2.21 3.47
CA GLY A 19 14.91 2.31 4.67
C GLY A 19 13.71 1.33 4.64
N GLU A 20 12.99 1.28 3.52
CA GLU A 20 11.89 0.33 3.30
C GLU A 20 12.36 -1.11 3.53
N LEU A 21 13.47 -1.51 2.91
CA LEU A 21 14.04 -2.86 3.05
C LEU A 21 14.44 -3.19 4.49
N GLU A 22 15.04 -2.23 5.21
CA GLU A 22 15.41 -2.40 6.62
C GLU A 22 14.17 -2.68 7.49
N TYR A 23 13.09 -1.93 7.29
CA TYR A 23 11.84 -2.15 8.03
C TYR A 23 11.11 -3.43 7.61
N MET A 24 11.09 -3.76 6.31
CA MET A 24 10.53 -5.03 5.82
C MET A 24 11.24 -6.23 6.45
N LYS A 25 12.58 -6.18 6.53
CA LYS A 25 13.38 -7.23 7.19
C LYS A 25 13.02 -7.37 8.66
N ARG A 26 12.89 -6.25 9.39
CA ARG A 26 12.46 -6.28 10.81
C ARG A 26 11.06 -6.86 10.97
N LEU A 27 10.11 -6.49 10.11
CA LEU A 27 8.72 -6.97 10.16
C LEU A 27 8.59 -8.45 9.85
N SER A 28 9.44 -8.99 8.97
CA SER A 28 9.40 -10.42 8.58
C SER A 28 9.56 -11.41 9.74
N HIS A 29 10.14 -10.96 10.86
CA HIS A 29 10.25 -11.77 12.08
C HIS A 29 8.91 -11.94 12.82
N TYR A 30 7.94 -11.04 12.58
CA TYR A 30 6.68 -10.98 13.33
C TYR A 30 5.46 -11.30 12.46
N VAL A 31 5.49 -10.94 11.18
CA VAL A 31 4.36 -11.08 10.26
C VAL A 31 4.86 -11.39 8.85
N SER A 32 4.08 -12.15 8.08
CA SER A 32 4.31 -12.30 6.64
C SER A 32 3.96 -10.97 5.96
N PHE A 33 4.96 -10.11 5.76
CA PHE A 33 4.81 -8.81 5.11
C PHE A 33 5.29 -8.87 3.67
N ASP A 34 4.42 -8.45 2.75
CA ASP A 34 4.72 -8.30 1.32
C ASP A 34 4.48 -6.86 0.88
N MET A 35 5.30 -6.37 -0.05
CA MET A 35 5.08 -5.08 -0.72
C MET A 35 4.94 -5.31 -2.22
N HIS A 36 3.85 -4.81 -2.80
CA HIS A 36 3.55 -4.90 -4.23
C HIS A 36 3.43 -3.49 -4.80
N VAL A 37 4.36 -3.17 -5.71
CA VAL A 37 4.38 -1.89 -6.42
C VAL A 37 3.73 -2.07 -7.79
N LEU A 38 2.58 -1.44 -7.98
CA LEU A 38 1.87 -1.36 -9.25
C LEU A 38 2.58 -0.39 -10.20
N PRO A 39 2.60 -0.70 -11.51
CA PRO A 39 3.21 0.19 -12.49
C PRO A 39 2.37 1.45 -12.70
N ASP A 40 3.05 2.54 -13.06
CA ASP A 40 2.41 3.79 -13.46
C ASP A 40 1.51 3.62 -14.69
N ILE A 41 0.45 4.42 -14.77
CA ILE A 41 -0.47 4.42 -15.91
C ILE A 41 0.25 4.88 -17.18
N LYS A 42 0.30 3.99 -18.18
CA LYS A 42 0.78 4.34 -19.52
C LYS A 42 -0.10 5.44 -20.11
N ASN A 43 0.54 6.43 -20.74
CA ASN A 43 -0.12 7.58 -21.37
C ASN A 43 -0.95 8.44 -20.39
N ALA A 44 -0.59 8.50 -19.10
CA ALA A 44 -1.26 9.36 -18.12
C ALA A 44 -1.42 10.83 -18.59
N LYS A 45 -0.44 11.36 -19.35
CA LYS A 45 -0.48 12.73 -19.91
C LYS A 45 -1.65 13.01 -20.86
N SER A 46 -2.25 11.98 -21.46
CA SER A 46 -3.40 12.13 -22.37
C SER A 46 -4.75 11.83 -21.68
N LEU A 47 -4.75 11.61 -20.38
CA LEU A 47 -5.94 11.27 -19.59
C LEU A 47 -6.23 12.41 -18.61
N ASN A 48 -7.51 12.57 -18.27
CA ASN A 48 -7.87 13.44 -17.16
C ASN A 48 -7.73 12.70 -15.81
N GLU A 49 -7.77 13.45 -14.72
CA GLU A 49 -7.59 12.92 -13.36
C GLU A 49 -8.57 11.79 -13.02
N ALA A 50 -9.85 11.94 -13.40
CA ALA A 50 -10.87 10.93 -13.13
C ALA A 50 -10.58 9.61 -13.87
N GLN A 51 -10.12 9.68 -15.12
CA GLN A 51 -9.71 8.51 -15.90
C GLN A 51 -8.45 7.85 -15.33
N ILE A 52 -7.50 8.64 -14.83
CA ILE A 52 -6.31 8.12 -14.15
C ILE A 52 -6.75 7.35 -12.90
N LYS A 53 -7.52 7.98 -12.00
CA LYS A 53 -8.05 7.34 -10.78
C LYS A 53 -8.82 6.06 -11.08
N GLN A 54 -9.66 6.05 -12.12
CA GLN A 54 -10.41 4.86 -12.50
C GLN A 54 -9.48 3.72 -12.95
N LYS A 55 -8.46 4.01 -13.76
CA LYS A 55 -7.50 3.00 -14.22
C LYS A 55 -6.60 2.49 -13.10
N GLU A 56 -6.15 3.38 -12.21
CA GLU A 56 -5.39 2.99 -11.02
C GLU A 56 -6.24 2.09 -10.14
N GLY A 57 -7.47 2.50 -9.82
CA GLY A 57 -8.41 1.69 -9.05
C GLY A 57 -8.63 0.30 -9.62
N SER A 58 -8.79 0.16 -10.94
CA SER A 58 -8.84 -1.16 -11.59
C SER A 58 -7.59 -2.01 -11.33
N GLN A 59 -6.38 -1.43 -11.42
CA GLN A 59 -5.14 -2.16 -11.12
C GLN A 59 -5.05 -2.62 -9.66
N PHE A 60 -5.54 -1.81 -8.71
CA PHE A 60 -5.60 -2.21 -7.30
C PHE A 60 -6.57 -3.38 -7.12
N LEU A 61 -7.78 -3.28 -7.67
CA LEU A 61 -8.82 -4.31 -7.54
C LEU A 61 -8.41 -5.66 -8.15
N GLU A 62 -7.60 -5.67 -9.21
CA GLU A 62 -7.04 -6.90 -9.78
C GLU A 62 -6.11 -7.67 -8.83
N LYS A 63 -5.56 -7.00 -7.81
CA LYS A 63 -4.65 -7.62 -6.82
C LYS A 63 -5.32 -7.94 -5.49
N ILE A 64 -6.52 -7.43 -5.27
CA ILE A 64 -7.27 -7.63 -4.02
C ILE A 64 -8.14 -8.89 -4.16
N GLY A 65 -7.95 -9.84 -3.26
CA GLY A 65 -8.77 -11.03 -3.15
C GLY A 65 -10.13 -10.72 -2.51
N GLY A 66 -11.16 -11.51 -2.87
CA GLY A 66 -12.53 -11.31 -2.35
C GLY A 66 -12.70 -11.55 -0.85
N THR A 67 -11.70 -12.13 -0.18
CA THR A 67 -11.68 -12.36 1.27
C THR A 67 -10.72 -11.42 2.01
N ASP A 68 -10.03 -10.54 1.29
CA ASP A 68 -9.06 -9.65 1.91
C ASP A 68 -9.77 -8.52 2.66
N THR A 69 -9.24 -8.19 3.84
CA THR A 69 -9.64 -6.97 4.54
C THR A 69 -8.78 -5.82 4.01
N VAL A 70 -9.43 -4.82 3.40
CA VAL A 70 -8.74 -3.74 2.70
C VAL A 70 -8.77 -2.46 3.52
N PHE A 71 -7.60 -1.89 3.78
CA PHE A 71 -7.43 -0.60 4.41
C PHE A 71 -6.87 0.41 3.41
N LEU A 72 -7.63 1.49 3.18
CA LEU A 72 -7.17 2.60 2.35
C LEU A 72 -6.45 3.63 3.22
N LEU A 73 -5.23 4.00 2.82
CA LEU A 73 -4.50 5.12 3.42
C LEU A 73 -4.95 6.41 2.74
N ASP A 74 -5.69 7.22 3.48
CA ASP A 74 -6.31 8.47 3.00
C ASP A 74 -6.07 9.59 4.01
N GLU A 75 -5.83 10.81 3.53
CA GLU A 75 -5.61 11.99 4.37
C GLU A 75 -6.82 12.39 5.25
N GLY A 76 -8.03 12.07 4.80
CA GLY A 76 -9.28 12.23 5.55
C GLY A 76 -9.66 10.98 6.35
N GLY A 77 -8.81 9.95 6.37
CA GLY A 77 -9.03 8.70 7.06
C GLY A 77 -8.97 8.81 8.59
N LYS A 78 -9.29 7.71 9.26
CA LYS A 78 -9.17 7.61 10.73
C LYS A 78 -7.69 7.66 11.12
N GLN A 79 -7.34 8.64 11.97
CA GLN A 79 -6.00 8.77 12.51
C GLN A 79 -5.84 7.93 13.78
N PHE A 80 -4.64 7.39 13.95
CA PHE A 80 -4.23 6.65 15.13
C PHE A 80 -2.86 7.17 15.58
N ASP A 81 -2.61 7.19 16.88
CA ASP A 81 -1.25 7.17 17.39
C ASP A 81 -0.68 5.74 17.31
N SER A 82 0.59 5.57 17.65
CA SER A 82 1.25 4.25 17.54
C SER A 82 0.58 3.17 18.39
N ILE A 83 0.09 3.52 19.58
CA ILE A 83 -0.55 2.56 20.50
C ILE A 83 -1.93 2.18 19.94
N GLY A 84 -2.73 3.16 19.53
CA GLY A 84 -4.04 2.94 18.93
C GLY A 84 -3.96 2.13 17.64
N PHE A 85 -2.94 2.37 16.81
CA PHE A 85 -2.71 1.57 15.61
C PHE A 85 -2.36 0.11 15.95
N SER A 86 -1.55 -0.11 16.99
CA SER A 86 -1.21 -1.48 17.43
C SER A 86 -2.44 -2.27 17.91
N VAL A 87 -3.34 -1.62 18.65
CA VAL A 87 -4.60 -2.24 19.11
C VAL A 87 -5.49 -2.54 17.90
N PHE A 88 -5.64 -1.58 16.99
CA PHE A 88 -6.41 -1.75 15.76
C PHE A 88 -5.94 -2.95 14.94
N ILE A 89 -4.63 -3.12 14.74
CA ILE A 89 -4.05 -4.24 14.00
C ILE A 89 -4.26 -5.57 14.74
N GLN A 90 -4.22 -5.58 16.07
CA GLN A 90 -4.45 -6.79 16.88
C GLN A 90 -5.90 -7.29 16.80
N GLU A 91 -6.86 -6.40 16.55
CA GLU A 91 -8.28 -6.73 16.42
C GLU A 91 -8.67 -7.27 15.03
N GLN A 92 -7.75 -7.26 14.05
CA GLN A 92 -7.97 -7.83 12.72
C GLN A 92 -7.67 -9.33 12.67
#